data_AF-A0AAW2JLF1-F1
#
_entry.id   AF-A0AAW2JLF1-F1
#
_cell.length_a   1.000
_cell.length_b   1.000
_cell.length_c   1.000
_cell.angle_alpha   90.00
_cell.angle_beta   90.00
_cell.angle_gamma   90.00
#
_symmetry.space_group_name_H-M   'P 1'
#
loop_
_entity.id
_entity.type
_entity.pdbx_description
1 polymer ?
#
loop_
_entity_poly.entity_id
_entity_poly.type
_entity_poly.pdbx_seq_one_letter_code
_entity_poly.pdbx_strand_id
1 'polypeptide(L)' 'MENSKRGFLPMRYGVKLSKKQSPKTDEELRKMFDIPYALAVGSIQYAVQCTRPDVTFALSVTSRYQACAGEAH' A
#
# COMPACT_ATOMS: atom_id res chain seq x y z
N MET A 1 -19.04 -2.78 3.08
CA MET A 1 -17.66 -2.57 3.62
C MET A 1 -17.67 -2.06 5.07
N GLU A 2 -18.71 -2.37 5.86
CA GLU A 2 -18.92 -1.72 7.17
C GLU A 2 -18.32 -2.49 8.35
N ASN A 3 -17.92 -3.75 8.16
CA ASN A 3 -17.52 -4.66 9.24
C ASN A 3 -16.17 -5.37 9.02
N SER A 4 -15.29 -4.82 8.15
CA SER A 4 -13.94 -5.35 8.03
C SER A 4 -13.11 -4.88 9.21
N LYS A 5 -12.71 -5.81 10.11
CA LYS A 5 -11.71 -5.53 11.15
C LYS A 5 -10.43 -5.11 10.45
N ARG A 6 -10.17 -3.80 10.42
CA ARG A 6 -8.91 -3.25 9.92
C ARG A 6 -7.81 -3.92 10.74
N GLY A 7 -6.96 -4.71 10.07
CA GLY A 7 -5.83 -5.36 10.72
C GLY A 7 -4.99 -4.33 11.49
N PHE A 8 -4.17 -4.80 12.43
CA PHE A 8 -3.29 -3.94 13.21
C PHE A 8 -2.28 -3.25 12.28
N LEU A 9 -2.65 -2.06 11.80
CA LEU A 9 -1.77 -1.18 11.07
C LEU A 9 -1.00 -0.38 12.13
N PRO A 10 0.33 -0.33 12.09
CA PRO A 10 1.13 0.52 12.97
C PRO A 10 1.02 2.00 12.51
N MET A 11 -0.20 2.49 12.37
CA MET A 11 -0.53 3.86 12.01
C MET A 11 -1.49 4.41 13.05
N ARG A 12 -1.21 5.61 13.58
CA ARG A 12 -2.11 6.24 14.55
C ARG A 12 -3.49 6.44 13.90
N TYR A 13 -4.51 5.87 14.54
CA TYR A 13 -5.90 6.08 14.13
C TYR A 13 -6.26 7.56 14.20
N GLY A 14 -6.98 8.04 13.18
CA GLY A 14 -7.49 9.43 13.12
C GLY A 14 -6.58 10.44 12.41
N VAL A 15 -5.40 10.04 11.95
CA VAL A 15 -4.54 10.92 11.12
C VAL A 15 -5.15 11.03 9.72
N LYS A 16 -5.72 12.21 9.41
CA LYS A 16 -6.20 12.54 8.06
C LYS A 16 -5.15 13.37 7.34
N LEU A 17 -4.60 12.81 6.27
CA LEU A 17 -3.72 13.56 5.37
C LEU A 17 -4.56 14.40 4.40
N SER A 18 -4.13 15.63 4.13
CA SER A 18 -4.80 16.56 3.21
C SER A 18 -3.82 17.11 2.18
N LYS A 19 -4.32 17.41 0.98
CA LYS A 19 -3.54 18.11 -0.07
C LYS A 19 -2.97 19.46 0.41
N LYS A 20 -3.51 20.04 1.49
CA LYS A 20 -2.96 21.25 2.10
C LYS A 20 -1.58 21.05 2.75
N GLN A 21 -1.21 19.81 3.07
CA GLN A 21 0.08 19.42 3.67
C GLN A 21 1.16 19.13 2.62
N SER A 22 0.85 19.29 1.33
CA SER A 22 1.87 19.22 0.28
C SER A 22 2.85 20.39 0.43
N PRO A 23 4.15 20.17 0.18
CA PRO A 23 5.15 21.23 0.19
C PRO A 23 4.76 22.30 -0.83
N LYS A 24 4.90 23.58 -0.47
CA LYS A 24 4.55 24.71 -1.34
C LYS A 24 5.73 25.62 -1.64
N THR A 25 6.73 25.61 -0.76
CA THR A 25 7.91 26.47 -0.88
C THR A 25 9.11 25.69 -1.42
N ASP A 26 10.03 26.40 -2.08
CA ASP A 26 11.24 25.79 -2.66
C ASP A 26 12.14 25.16 -1.58
N GLU A 27 12.14 25.74 -0.38
CA GLU A 27 12.86 25.20 0.78
C GLU A 27 12.26 23.88 1.30
N GLU A 28 10.93 23.78 1.38
CA GLU A 28 10.24 22.53 1.73
C GLU A 28 10.47 21.45 0.68
N LEU A 29 10.46 21.82 -0.60
CA LEU A 29 10.75 20.91 -1.71
C LEU A 29 12.19 20.38 -1.63
N ARG A 30 13.18 21.25 -1.36
CA ARG A 30 14.58 20.82 -1.17
C ARG A 30 14.74 19.89 0.04
N LYS A 31 14.05 20.18 1.15
CA LYS A 31 14.03 19.31 2.33
C LYS A 31 13.38 17.95 2.03
N MET A 32 12.31 17.93 1.23
CA MET A 32 11.64 16.70 0.82
C MET A 32 12.40 15.92 -0.26
N PHE A 33 13.21 16.59 -1.08
CA PHE A 33 14.04 15.96 -2.10
C PHE A 33 15.11 15.04 -1.48
N ASP A 34 15.66 15.45 -0.34
CA ASP A 34 16.67 14.68 0.39
C ASP A 34 16.05 13.49 1.16
N ILE A 35 14.74 13.52 1.42
CA ILE A 35 14.02 12.43 2.08
C ILE A 35 13.55 11.43 1.02
N PRO A 36 14.01 10.16 1.07
CA PRO A 36 13.66 9.18 0.05
C PRO A 36 12.25 8.60 0.29
N TYR A 37 11.21 9.43 0.13
CA TYR A 37 9.81 9.04 0.29
C TYR A 37 9.43 7.86 -0.61
N ALA A 38 9.95 7.83 -1.84
CA ALA A 38 9.72 6.73 -2.77
C ALA A 38 10.24 5.38 -2.22
N LEU A 39 11.42 5.39 -1.58
CA LEU A 39 11.97 4.20 -0.95
C LEU A 39 11.13 3.77 0.25
N ALA A 40 10.75 4.71 1.11
CA ALA A 40 9.92 4.41 2.29
C ALA A 40 8.56 3.80 1.89
N VAL A 41 7.90 4.35 0.87
CA VAL A 41 6.64 3.81 0.34
C VAL A 41 6.85 2.42 -0.27
N GLY A 42 7.92 2.23 -1.06
CA GLY A 42 8.28 0.93 -1.62
C GLY A 42 8.56 -0.13 -0.56
N SER A 43 9.28 0.22 0.51
CA SER A 43 9.55 -0.69 1.64
C SER A 43 8.28 -1.07 2.39
N ILE A 44 7.33 -0.15 2.59
CA ILE A 44 6.03 -0.45 3.20
C ILE A 44 5.25 -1.42 2.31
N GLN A 45 5.19 -1.17 0.99
CA GLN A 45 4.49 -2.03 0.05
C GLN A 45 5.10 -3.44 0.02
N TYR A 46 6.42 -3.54 0.04
CA TYR A 46 7.14 -4.81 0.15
C TYR A 46 6.79 -5.53 1.46
N ALA A 47 6.84 -4.85 2.61
CA ALA A 47 6.49 -5.44 3.91
C ALA A 47 5.04 -5.95 3.97
N VAL A 48 4.08 -5.23 3.38
CA VAL A 48 2.70 -5.69 3.25
C VAL A 48 2.61 -6.98 2.44
N GLN A 49 3.33 -7.06 1.32
CA GLN A 49 3.38 -8.26 0.48
C GLN A 49 4.02 -9.45 1.22
N CYS A 50 5.11 -9.20 1.95
CA CYS A 50 5.86 -10.22 2.70
C CYS A 50 5.14 -10.73 3.95
N THR A 51 4.31 -9.90 4.61
CA THR A 51 3.55 -10.30 5.80
C THR A 51 2.26 -11.05 5.47
N ARG A 52 1.77 -10.94 4.22
CA ARG A 52 0.63 -11.70 3.68
C ARG A 52 1.03 -12.52 2.44
N PRO A 53 1.97 -13.47 2.60
CA PRO A 53 2.39 -14.33 1.49
C PRO A 53 1.26 -15.26 1.03
N ASP A 54 0.33 -15.59 1.93
CA ASP A 54 -0.89 -16.36 1.69
C ASP A 54 -1.80 -15.72 0.63
N VAL A 55 -2.10 -14.42 0.79
CA VAL A 55 -2.93 -13.66 -0.17
C VAL A 55 -2.21 -13.47 -1.50
N THR A 56 -0.91 -13.18 -1.45
CA THR A 56 -0.08 -13.00 -2.64
C THR A 56 0.03 -14.28 -3.47
N PHE A 57 0.16 -15.42 -2.79
CA PHE A 57 0.19 -16.74 -3.42
C PHE A 57 -1.17 -17.08 -4.02
N ALA A 58 -2.28 -16.92 -3.29
CA ALA A 58 -3.62 -17.15 -3.81
C ALA A 58 -3.94 -16.28 -5.03
N LEU A 59 -3.56 -14.99 -5.01
CA LEU A 59 -3.70 -14.09 -6.15
C LEU A 59 -2.88 -14.55 -7.36
N SER A 60 -1.65 -15.03 -7.13
CA SER A 60 -0.76 -15.51 -8.19
C SER A 60 -1.28 -16.78 -8.86
N VAL A 61 -1.86 -17.71 -8.07
CA VAL A 61 -2.50 -18.92 -8.57
C VAL A 61 -3.77 -18.57 -9.36
N THR A 62 -4.60 -17.68 -8.85
CA THR A 62 -5.88 -17.29 -9.47
C THR A 62 -5.71 -16.38 -10.69
N SER A 63 -4.65 -15.58 -10.76
CA SER A 63 -4.37 -14.67 -11.89
C SER A 63 -4.25 -15.41 -13.23
N ARG A 64 -3.76 -16.65 -13.20
CA ARG A 64 -3.66 -17.52 -14.40
C ARG A 64 -5.00 -17.81 -15.06
N TYR A 65 -6.10 -17.66 -14.32
CA TYR A 65 -7.45 -17.93 -14.78
C TYR A 65 -8.25 -16.67 -15.11
N GLN A 66 -7.62 -15.48 -15.05
CA GLN A 66 -8.31 -14.22 -15.37
C GLN A 66 -8.68 -14.07 -16.86
N ALA A 67 -7.97 -14.76 -17.77
CA ALA A 67 -8.23 -14.68 -19.21
C ALA A 67 -9.18 -15.78 -19.73
N CYS A 68 -9.30 -16.91 -19.02
CA CYS A 68 -10.21 -18.01 -19.35
C CYS A 68 -10.46 -18.85 -18.08
N ALA A 69 -11.50 -18.52 -17.32
CA ALA A 69 -11.96 -19.33 -16.21
C ALA A 69 -12.82 -20.48 -16.76
N GLY A 70 -12.28 -21.70 -16.79
CA GLY A 70 -13.08 -22.88 -17.08
C GLY A 70 -14.03 -23.21 -15.91
N GLU A 71 -15.13 -23.94 -16.18
CA GLU A 71 -16.24 -24.23 -15.25
C GLU A 71 -15.88 -24.96 -13.94
N ALA A 72 -14.61 -25.33 -13.72
CA ALA A 72 -14.17 -26.08 -12.53
C ALA A 72 -13.76 -25.20 -11.34
N HIS A 73 -13.99 -23.89 -11.39
CA HIS A 73 -13.76 -22.95 -10.27
C HIS A 73 -15.02 -22.71 -9.44
#